data_AF-A0A1M3CSR3-F1
#
_entry.id   AF-A0A1M3CSR3-F1
#
_cell.length_a   1.000
_cell.length_b   1.000
_cell.length_c   1.000
_cell.angle_alpha   90.00
_cell.angle_beta   90.00
_cell.angle_gamma   90.00
#
_symmetry.space_group_name_H-M   'P 1'
#
loop_
_entity.id
_entity.type
_entity.pdbx_description
1 polymer ?
#
loop_
_entity_poly.entity_id
_entity_poly.type
_entity_poly.pdbx_seq_one_letter_code
_entity_poly.pdbx_strand_id
1 'polypeptide(L)'
;MRKNELDVLSIEVLLEEMIQQQKKVMLRCAKRILPQVIADDLLQPNDFPEIEGNPIFRYEEGVLAGIQSVQMALRAILKER
;
A
#
# COMPACT_ATOMS: atom_id res chain seq x y z
N MET A 1 5.00 28.56 6.84
CA MET A 1 4.71 27.25 7.46
C MET A 1 5.50 27.12 8.75
N ARG A 2 4.85 26.66 9.83
CA ARG A 2 5.55 26.33 11.08
C ARG A 2 6.36 25.05 10.88
N LYS A 3 7.46 24.85 11.63
CA LYS A 3 8.32 23.66 11.53
C LYS A 3 7.52 22.33 11.56
N ASN A 4 6.50 22.26 12.41
CA ASN A 4 5.59 21.11 12.51
C ASN A 4 4.75 20.83 11.25
N GLU A 5 4.48 21.83 10.40
CA GLU A 5 3.75 21.63 9.13
C GLU A 5 4.68 21.09 8.03
N LEU A 6 5.96 21.50 8.04
CA LEU A 6 6.98 20.93 7.15
C LEU A 6 7.22 19.45 7.46
N ASP A 7 7.29 19.10 8.73
CA ASP A 7 7.51 17.71 9.17
C ASP A 7 6.34 16.80 8.76
N VAL A 8 5.10 17.29 8.83
CA VAL A 8 3.93 16.50 8.42
C VAL A 8 3.87 16.28 6.90
N LEU A 9 4.22 17.31 6.10
CA LEU A 9 4.29 17.14 4.66
C LEU A 9 5.37 16.11 4.26
N SER A 10 6.51 16.11 4.96
CA SER A 10 7.55 15.10 4.76
C SER A 10 7.08 13.68 5.12
N ILE A 11 6.26 13.52 6.18
CA ILE A 11 5.67 12.22 6.52
C ILE A 11 4.68 11.78 5.43
N GLU A 12 3.84 12.67 4.91
CA GLU A 12 2.90 12.34 3.83
C GLU A 12 3.63 11.85 2.58
N VAL A 13 4.72 12.52 2.20
CA VAL A 13 5.58 12.10 1.07
C VAL A 13 6.19 10.73 1.33
N LEU A 14 6.73 10.50 2.53
CA LEU A 14 7.29 9.21 2.90
C LEU A 14 6.25 8.08 2.85
N LEU A 15 5.04 8.32 3.34
CA LEU A 15 3.94 7.34 3.29
C LEU A 15 3.56 7.00 1.84
N GLU A 16 3.51 7.99 0.95
CA GLU A 16 3.26 7.75 -0.47
C GLU A 16 4.37 6.90 -1.10
N GLU A 17 5.64 7.20 -0.81
CA GLU A 17 6.77 6.38 -1.27
C GLU A 17 6.68 4.93 -0.76
N MET A 18 6.35 4.74 0.52
CA MET A 18 6.14 3.42 1.12
C MET A 18 5.01 2.65 0.44
N ILE A 19 3.88 3.31 0.14
CA ILE A 19 2.76 2.72 -0.61
C ILE A 19 3.22 2.24 -2.00
N GLN A 20 3.95 3.08 -2.74
CA GLN A 20 4.42 2.73 -4.08
C GLN A 20 5.44 1.58 -4.04
N GLN A 21 6.31 1.54 -3.02
CA GLN A 21 7.25 0.43 -2.82
C GLN A 21 6.51 -0.86 -2.48
N GLN A 22 5.52 -0.80 -1.59
CA GLN A 22 4.75 -1.97 -1.17
C GLN A 22 3.92 -2.55 -2.33
N LYS A 23 3.33 -1.71 -3.19
CA LYS A 23 2.67 -2.15 -4.43
C LYS A 23 3.63 -2.94 -5.34
N LYS A 24 4.90 -2.53 -5.44
CA LYS A 24 5.92 -3.29 -6.20
C LYS A 24 6.28 -4.61 -5.53
N VAL A 25 6.29 -4.68 -4.19
CA VAL A 25 6.47 -5.94 -3.45
C VAL A 25 5.33 -6.89 -3.77
N MET A 26 4.08 -6.43 -3.67
CA MET A 26 2.90 -7.22 -4.00
C MET A 26 2.94 -7.74 -5.43
N LEU A 27 3.30 -6.90 -6.42
CA LEU A 27 3.44 -7.35 -7.81
C LEU A 27 4.52 -8.41 -7.99
N ARG A 28 5.68 -8.27 -7.32
CA ARG A 28 6.70 -9.34 -7.35
C ARG A 28 6.22 -10.61 -6.67
N CYS A 29 5.47 -10.50 -5.57
CA CYS A 29 4.89 -11.65 -4.89
C CYS A 29 3.87 -12.37 -5.77
N ALA A 30 2.94 -11.63 -6.36
CA ALA A 30 1.93 -12.16 -7.26
C ALA A 30 2.56 -12.83 -8.48
N LYS A 31 3.59 -12.22 -9.10
CA LYS A 31 4.31 -12.83 -10.24
C LYS A 31 5.04 -14.13 -9.91
N ARG A 32 5.38 -14.39 -8.64
CA ARG A 32 5.94 -15.68 -8.21
C ARG A 32 4.86 -16.77 -8.12
N ILE A 33 3.60 -16.38 -7.94
CA ILE A 33 2.44 -17.26 -7.84
C ILE A 33 1.84 -17.48 -9.24
N LEU A 34 1.58 -16.39 -9.95
CA LEU A 34 0.98 -16.34 -11.28
C LEU A 34 1.82 -15.44 -12.20
N PRO A 35 2.75 -16.00 -13.01
CA PRO A 35 3.74 -15.22 -13.75
C PRO A 35 3.19 -14.15 -14.70
N GLN A 36 2.00 -14.39 -15.26
CA GLN A 36 1.33 -13.50 -16.20
C GLN A 36 0.60 -12.31 -15.56
N VAL A 37 0.50 -12.26 -14.22
CA VAL A 37 -0.23 -11.20 -13.52
C VAL A 37 0.38 -9.81 -13.74
N ILE A 38 -0.49 -8.83 -13.98
CA ILE A 38 -0.13 -7.41 -14.10
C ILE A 38 -0.56 -6.61 -12.88
N ALA A 39 -0.16 -5.33 -12.81
CA ALA A 39 -0.51 -4.49 -11.67
C ALA A 39 -2.02 -4.28 -11.52
N ASP A 40 -2.74 -4.16 -12.64
CA ASP A 40 -4.18 -3.91 -12.65
C ASP A 40 -4.97 -5.12 -12.11
N ASP A 41 -4.50 -6.34 -12.35
CA ASP A 41 -5.08 -7.58 -11.80
C ASP A 41 -5.09 -7.56 -10.26
N LEU A 42 -4.11 -6.91 -9.64
CA LEU A 42 -4.02 -6.81 -8.17
C LEU A 42 -5.02 -5.83 -7.57
N LEU A 43 -5.74 -5.07 -8.39
CA LEU A 43 -6.86 -4.27 -7.91
C LEU A 43 -8.05 -5.16 -7.52
N GLN A 44 -8.16 -6.36 -8.11
CA GLN A 44 -9.22 -7.34 -7.84
C GLN A 44 -8.59 -8.74 -7.63
N PRO A 45 -7.79 -8.94 -6.57
CA PRO A 45 -7.05 -10.19 -6.37
C PRO A 45 -7.96 -11.41 -6.18
N ASN A 46 -9.24 -11.21 -5.83
CA ASN A 46 -10.25 -12.26 -5.68
C ASN A 46 -10.67 -12.92 -7.00
N ASP A 47 -10.35 -12.30 -8.15
CA ASP A 47 -10.55 -12.91 -9.47
C ASP A 47 -9.48 -13.99 -9.77
N PHE A 48 -8.47 -14.10 -8.91
CA PHE A 48 -7.33 -15.02 -9.04
C PHE A 48 -7.22 -15.91 -7.78
N PRO A 49 -7.89 -17.07 -7.74
CA PRO A 49 -7.91 -17.94 -6.57
C PRO A 49 -6.52 -18.32 -6.03
N GLU A 50 -5.53 -18.44 -6.92
CA GLU A 50 -4.14 -18.74 -6.58
C GLU A 50 -3.48 -17.61 -5.77
N ILE A 51 -3.86 -16.36 -6.04
CA ILE A 51 -3.37 -15.17 -5.35
C ILE A 51 -4.15 -14.94 -4.06
N GLU A 52 -5.49 -15.00 -4.13
CA GLU A 52 -6.37 -14.82 -2.97
C GLU A 52 -6.07 -15.83 -1.86
N GLY A 53 -5.85 -17.10 -2.22
CA GLY A 53 -5.54 -18.17 -1.27
C GLY A 53 -4.10 -18.15 -0.74
N ASN A 54 -3.21 -17.28 -1.23
CA ASN A 54 -1.80 -17.33 -0.89
C ASN A 54 -1.46 -16.53 0.38
N PRO A 55 -1.01 -17.17 1.47
CA PRO A 55 -0.78 -16.49 2.74
C PRO A 55 0.32 -15.42 2.68
N ILE A 56 1.33 -15.59 1.80
CA ILE A 56 2.40 -14.61 1.63
C ILE A 56 1.83 -13.36 0.94
N PHE A 57 1.03 -13.54 -0.11
CA PHE A 57 0.39 -12.40 -0.77
C PHE A 57 -0.57 -11.66 0.18
N ARG A 58 -1.38 -12.39 0.95
CA ARG A 58 -2.30 -11.82 1.95
C ARG A 58 -1.57 -11.02 3.04
N TYR A 59 -0.39 -11.48 3.47
CA TYR A 59 0.45 -10.73 4.39
C TYR A 59 0.89 -9.39 3.80
N GLU A 60 1.41 -9.40 2.56
CA GLU A 60 1.85 -8.17 1.89
C GLU A 60 0.70 -7.18 1.62
N GLU A 61 -0.49 -7.68 1.33
CA GLU A 61 -1.72 -6.87 1.24
C GLU A 61 -2.06 -6.22 2.58
N GLY A 62 -1.96 -6.96 3.69
CA GLY A 62 -2.18 -6.43 5.03
C GLY A 62 -1.19 -5.32 5.40
N VAL A 63 0.08 -5.45 4.99
CA VAL A 63 1.09 -4.39 5.17
C VAL A 63 0.70 -3.13 4.39
N LEU A 64 0.26 -3.26 3.14
CA LEU A 64 -0.20 -2.12 2.34
C LEU A 64 -1.39 -1.42 3.02
N ALA A 65 -2.38 -2.19 3.46
CA ALA A 65 -3.55 -1.67 4.16
C ALA A 65 -3.17 -0.93 5.46
N GLY A 66 -2.17 -1.43 6.20
CA GLY A 66 -1.63 -0.77 7.38
C GLY A 66 -1.04 0.61 7.07
N ILE A 67 -0.20 0.71 6.03
CA ILE A 67 0.41 1.99 5.61
C ILE A 67 -0.68 2.99 5.17
N GLN A 68 -1.64 2.53 4.38
CA GLN A 68 -2.77 3.35 3.92
C GLN A 68 -3.64 3.84 5.09
N SER A 69 -3.83 3.00 6.12
CA SER A 69 -4.57 3.38 7.34
C SER A 69 -3.87 4.53 8.09
N VAL A 70 -2.53 4.49 8.19
CA VAL A 70 -1.73 5.58 8.78
C VAL A 70 -1.87 6.86 7.95
N GLN A 71 -1.78 6.78 6.62
CA GLN A 71 -1.96 7.93 5.73
C GLN A 71 -3.36 8.55 5.88
N MET A 72 -4.39 7.71 5.97
CA MET A 72 -5.76 8.18 6.20
C MET A 72 -5.90 8.90 7.55
N ALA A 73 -5.33 8.36 8.62
CA ALA A 73 -5.33 8.99 9.94
C ALA A 73 -4.59 10.35 9.93
N LEU A 74 -3.43 10.42 9.26
CA LEU A 74 -2.67 11.66 9.12
C LEU A 74 -3.47 12.74 8.38
N ARG A 75 -4.12 12.37 7.27
CA ARG A 75 -4.98 13.28 6.49
C ARG A 75 -6.18 13.78 7.29
N ALA A 76 -6.79 12.92 8.11
CA ALA A 76 -7.87 13.33 9.00
C ALA A 76 -7.41 14.40 10.00
N ILE A 77 -6.28 14.18 10.66
CA ILE A 77 -5.67 15.15 11.60
C ILE A 77 -5.37 16.49 10.92
N LEU A 78 -4.93 16.46 9.65
CA LEU A 78 -4.65 17.66 8.88
C LEU A 78 -5.91 18.42 8.47
N LYS A 79 -7.02 17.73 8.21
CA LYS A 79 -8.29 18.34 7.79
C LYS A 79 -9.03 19.02 8.96
N GLU A 80 -8.78 18.58 10.19
CA GLU A 80 -9.35 19.15 11.42
C GLU A 80 -8.60 20.40 11.93
N ARG A 81 -7.47 20.77 11.30
CA ARG A 81 -6.66 21.95 11.63
C ARG A 81 -6.94 23.11 10.69
#